data_AF-A0A8J6XUR3-F1
#
_entry.id   AF-A0A8J6XUR3-F1
#
_cell.length_a   1.000
_cell.length_b   1.000
_cell.length_c   1.000
_cell.angle_alpha   90.00
_cell.angle_beta   90.00
_cell.angle_gamma   90.00
#
_symmetry.space_group_name_H-M   'P 1'
#
loop_
_entity.id
_entity.type
_entity.pdbx_description
1 polymer ?
#
loop_
_entity_poly.entity_id
_entity_poly.type
_entity_poly.pdbx_seq_one_letter_code
_entity_poly.pdbx_strand_id
1 'polypeptide(L)'
;MMKTLDEALSLEISDRIKSKAKTPFDNAHRAALAIKGTYVQGFLVMKGKPYKPVEHGWVEIDDVIVDPTLPHLKKNAQELWYFPAHSLTVKQLKAIMEESQEDYPEDDPLPIYGDAPYEYYGNVMLGGKDYLAAYQAAEIKCKEINQKHVENN
;
A
#
# COMPACT_ATOMS: atom_id res chain seq x y z
N MET A 1 5.61 -9.00 -13.71
CA MET A 1 5.70 -7.84 -14.62
C MET A 1 5.67 -6.57 -13.79
N MET A 2 6.30 -5.48 -14.23
CA MET A 2 6.17 -4.18 -13.56
C MET A 2 4.82 -3.57 -13.95
N LYS A 3 3.93 -3.36 -12.98
CA LYS A 3 2.65 -2.70 -13.20
C LYS A 3 2.84 -1.19 -13.32
N THR A 4 2.01 -0.54 -14.11
CA THR A 4 2.06 0.91 -14.33
C THR A 4 1.03 1.63 -13.46
N LEU A 5 1.43 2.73 -12.82
CA LEU A 5 0.50 3.61 -12.12
C LEU A 5 -0.38 4.36 -13.13
N ASP A 6 -1.70 4.23 -13.02
CA ASP A 6 -2.66 5.05 -13.75
C ASP A 6 -3.03 6.27 -12.91
N GLU A 7 -2.40 7.40 -13.22
CA GLU A 7 -2.59 8.64 -12.49
C GLU A 7 -4.01 9.19 -12.65
N ALA A 8 -4.61 9.06 -13.83
CA ALA A 8 -5.94 9.59 -14.11
C ALA A 8 -7.00 8.84 -13.29
N LEU A 9 -6.95 7.50 -13.31
CA LEU A 9 -7.86 6.67 -12.54
C LEU A 9 -7.63 6.83 -11.02
N SER A 10 -6.36 6.96 -10.61
CA SER A 10 -6.01 7.25 -9.19
C SER A 10 -6.65 8.54 -8.68
N LEU A 11 -6.62 9.61 -9.49
CA LEU A 11 -7.24 10.90 -9.14
C LEU A 11 -8.77 10.84 -9.14
N GLU A 12 -9.37 10.20 -10.15
CA GLU A 12 -10.83 10.04 -10.23
C GLU A 12 -11.36 9.28 -9.01
N ILE A 13 -10.73 8.15 -8.66
CA ILE A 13 -11.17 7.34 -7.54
C ILE A 13 -10.91 8.04 -6.21
N SER A 14 -9.78 8.74 -6.09
CA SER A 14 -9.49 9.58 -4.93
C SER A 14 -10.61 10.59 -4.66
N ASP A 15 -11.10 11.29 -5.68
CA ASP A 15 -12.20 12.25 -5.55
C ASP A 15 -13.52 11.55 -5.19
N ARG A 16 -13.84 10.46 -5.90
CA ARG A 16 -15.05 9.68 -5.68
C ARG A 16 -15.17 9.15 -4.26
N ILE A 17 -14.07 8.66 -3.69
CA ILE A 17 -14.05 8.16 -2.31
C ILE A 17 -13.74 9.27 -1.29
N LYS A 18 -13.43 10.49 -1.70
CA LYS A 18 -12.95 11.56 -0.80
C LYS A 18 -11.79 11.08 0.06
N SER A 19 -10.72 10.63 -0.60
CA SER A 19 -9.54 10.06 0.05
C SER A 19 -8.90 11.02 1.05
N LYS A 20 -8.23 10.49 2.08
CA LYS A 20 -7.55 11.29 3.10
C LYS A 20 -6.06 10.98 3.14
N ALA A 21 -5.22 12.01 3.32
CA ALA A 21 -3.77 11.91 3.23
C ALA A 21 -3.10 10.90 4.20
N LYS A 22 -3.69 10.68 5.39
CA LYS A 22 -3.08 9.88 6.46
C LYS A 22 -3.65 8.46 6.58
N THR A 23 -4.50 8.04 5.65
CA THR A 23 -5.21 6.75 5.75
C THR A 23 -5.10 5.96 4.44
N PRO A 24 -3.88 5.60 4.00
CA PRO A 24 -3.68 4.93 2.71
C PRO A 24 -4.40 3.58 2.61
N PHE A 25 -4.43 2.81 3.70
CA PHE A 25 -5.14 1.53 3.76
C PHE A 25 -6.66 1.68 3.63
N ASP A 26 -7.27 2.62 4.36
CA ASP A 26 -8.69 2.93 4.23
C ASP A 26 -9.04 3.40 2.82
N ASN A 27 -8.21 4.28 2.25
CA ASN A 27 -8.42 4.77 0.89
C ASN A 27 -8.40 3.60 -0.10
N ALA A 28 -7.40 2.71 -0.01
CA ALA A 28 -7.28 1.55 -0.88
C ALA A 28 -8.43 0.57 -0.70
N HIS A 29 -8.87 0.34 0.54
CA HIS A 29 -10.02 -0.51 0.83
C HIS A 29 -11.30 0.05 0.18
N ARG A 30 -11.61 1.33 0.43
CA ARG A 30 -12.77 2.01 -0.14
C ARG A 30 -12.71 2.07 -1.67
N ALA A 31 -11.51 2.28 -2.24
CA ALA A 31 -11.29 2.21 -3.67
C ALA A 31 -11.56 0.80 -4.21
N ALA A 32 -11.02 -0.25 -3.58
CA ALA A 32 -11.21 -1.64 -4.02
C ALA A 32 -12.69 -2.01 -4.06
N LEU A 33 -13.48 -1.57 -3.07
CA LEU A 33 -14.93 -1.74 -3.07
C LEU A 33 -15.64 -0.96 -4.19
N ALA A 34 -15.18 0.25 -4.51
CA ALA A 34 -15.80 1.13 -5.51
C ALA A 34 -15.55 0.67 -6.96
N ILE A 35 -14.35 0.16 -7.26
CA ILE A 35 -13.93 -0.23 -8.62
C ILE A 35 -13.82 -1.75 -8.81
N LYS A 36 -14.13 -2.53 -7.78
CA LYS A 36 -14.02 -3.99 -7.76
C LYS A 36 -12.61 -4.51 -8.12
N GLY A 37 -11.59 -3.75 -7.75
CA GLY A 37 -10.19 -4.12 -7.95
C GLY A 37 -9.63 -4.98 -6.79
N THR A 38 -8.40 -5.45 -6.96
CA THR A 38 -7.69 -6.20 -5.92
C THR A 38 -7.09 -5.21 -4.94
N TYR A 39 -7.44 -5.30 -3.66
CA TYR A 39 -6.76 -4.53 -2.62
C TYR A 39 -5.36 -5.08 -2.42
N VAL A 40 -4.37 -4.19 -2.38
CA VAL A 40 -2.98 -4.56 -2.17
C VAL A 40 -2.41 -3.71 -1.06
N GLN A 41 -1.68 -4.36 -0.16
CA GLN A 41 -0.90 -3.73 0.89
C GLN A 41 0.57 -4.11 0.75
N GLY A 42 1.45 -3.20 1.13
CA GLY A 42 2.88 -3.41 1.12
C GLY A 42 3.62 -2.12 1.37
N PHE A 43 4.68 -1.89 0.60
CA PHE A 43 5.56 -0.76 0.81
C PHE A 43 5.63 0.15 -0.40
N LEU A 44 5.57 1.45 -0.13
CA LEU A 44 5.82 2.51 -1.08
C LEU A 44 7.20 3.12 -0.81
N VAL A 45 8.02 3.16 -1.84
CA VAL A 45 9.28 3.90 -1.84
C VAL A 45 9.09 5.16 -2.68
N MET A 46 9.44 6.30 -2.09
CA MET A 46 9.36 7.59 -2.75
C MET A 46 10.77 8.17 -2.93
N LYS A 47 11.00 8.85 -4.05
CA LYS A 47 12.24 9.63 -4.23
C LYS A 47 12.28 10.79 -3.23
N GLY A 48 13.34 10.84 -2.42
CA GLY A 48 13.52 11.86 -1.38
C GLY A 48 12.92 11.46 -0.03
N LYS A 49 12.54 12.46 0.79
CA LYS A 49 11.91 12.22 2.10
C LYS A 49 10.68 11.30 1.96
N PRO A 50 10.48 10.31 2.85
CA PRO A 50 11.15 10.14 4.15
C PRO A 50 12.44 9.31 4.11
N TYR A 51 13.01 8.99 2.95
CA TYR A 51 14.24 8.18 2.80
C TYR A 51 14.15 6.78 3.43
N LYS A 52 12.92 6.28 3.58
CA LYS A 52 12.62 4.92 4.04
C LYS A 52 11.37 4.40 3.34
N PRO A 53 11.21 3.08 3.22
CA PRO A 53 9.94 2.48 2.83
C PRO A 53 8.81 2.95 3.75
N VAL A 54 7.65 3.23 3.17
CA VAL A 54 6.44 3.60 3.91
C VAL A 54 5.39 2.52 3.67
N GLU A 55 4.76 2.04 4.74
CA GLU A 55 3.64 1.12 4.59
C GLU A 55 2.48 1.82 3.89
N HIS A 56 1.93 1.19 2.86
CA HIS A 56 0.98 1.81 1.96
C HIS A 56 -0.01 0.79 1.41
N GLY A 57 -1.19 1.26 1.04
CA GLY A 57 -2.23 0.47 0.39
C GLY A 57 -2.60 1.08 -0.95
N TRP A 58 -2.87 0.24 -1.94
CA TRP A 58 -3.37 0.63 -3.26
C TRP A 58 -4.31 -0.44 -3.82
N VAL A 59 -4.81 -0.20 -5.02
CA VAL A 59 -5.66 -1.15 -5.74
C VAL A 59 -4.96 -1.56 -7.02
N GLU A 60 -5.06 -2.84 -7.39
CA GLU A 60 -4.58 -3.35 -8.66
C GLU A 60 -5.75 -3.85 -9.50
N ILE A 61 -5.78 -3.42 -10.76
CA ILE A 61 -6.70 -3.91 -11.79
C ILE A 61 -5.85 -4.33 -12.98
N ASP A 62 -5.91 -5.61 -13.35
CA ASP A 62 -5.08 -6.18 -14.40
C ASP A 62 -3.58 -5.81 -14.20
N ASP A 63 -2.96 -5.14 -15.19
CA ASP A 63 -1.56 -4.69 -15.14
C ASP A 63 -1.39 -3.24 -14.64
N VAL A 64 -2.43 -2.67 -14.03
CA VAL A 64 -2.47 -1.27 -13.60
C VAL A 64 -2.55 -1.15 -12.09
N ILE A 65 -1.79 -0.19 -11.54
CA ILE A 65 -1.88 0.27 -10.15
C ILE A 65 -2.78 1.52 -10.11
N VAL A 66 -3.71 1.52 -9.17
CA VAL A 66 -4.58 2.65 -8.83
C VAL A 66 -4.31 3.01 -7.37
N ASP A 67 -3.69 4.15 -7.15
CA ASP A 67 -3.37 4.65 -5.81
C ASP A 67 -4.29 5.82 -5.43
N PRO A 68 -5.39 5.58 -4.70
CA PRO A 68 -6.30 6.65 -4.30
C PRO A 68 -5.68 7.68 -3.34
N THR A 69 -4.46 7.42 -2.83
CA THR A 69 -3.71 8.34 -1.97
C THR A 69 -2.74 9.21 -2.77
N LEU A 70 -2.54 8.93 -4.07
CA LEU A 70 -1.65 9.66 -4.98
C LEU A 70 -1.71 11.20 -4.86
N PRO A 71 -2.89 11.87 -4.87
CA PRO A 71 -2.94 13.33 -4.80
C PRO A 71 -2.36 13.90 -3.50
N HIS A 72 -2.32 13.10 -2.43
CA HIS A 72 -1.76 13.50 -1.15
C HIS A 72 -0.25 13.27 -1.05
N LEU A 73 0.30 12.40 -1.90
CA LEU A 73 1.74 12.11 -1.94
C LEU A 73 2.56 13.27 -2.55
N LYS A 74 1.95 14.07 -3.43
CA LYS A 74 2.60 15.19 -4.14
C LYS A 74 3.90 14.76 -4.85
N LYS A 75 3.85 13.58 -5.48
CA LYS A 75 4.95 12.95 -6.23
C LYS A 75 4.45 12.52 -7.59
N ASN A 76 5.34 12.54 -8.58
CA ASN A 76 5.02 12.01 -9.91
C ASN A 76 5.13 10.49 -9.92
N ALA A 77 4.43 9.82 -10.85
CA ALA A 77 4.49 8.36 -11.00
C ALA A 77 5.92 7.80 -11.10
N GLN A 78 6.83 8.52 -11.76
CA GLN A 78 8.24 8.10 -11.93
C GLN A 78 9.07 8.18 -10.63
N GLU A 79 8.54 8.81 -9.60
CA GLU A 79 9.18 8.97 -8.29
C GLU A 79 8.63 7.99 -7.24
N LEU A 80 7.75 7.08 -7.66
CA LEU A 80 7.04 6.12 -6.82
C LEU A 80 7.37 4.69 -7.25
N TRP A 81 7.75 3.85 -6.28
CA TRP A 81 7.95 2.43 -6.49
C TRP A 81 7.10 1.65 -5.49
N TYR A 82 6.25 0.77 -6.02
CA TYR A 82 5.31 -0.04 -5.26
C TYR A 82 5.85 -1.45 -5.08
N PHE A 83 5.84 -1.94 -3.84
CA PHE A 83 6.31 -3.27 -3.46
C PHE A 83 5.17 -4.03 -2.79
N PRO A 84 4.40 -4.84 -3.56
CA PRO A 84 3.27 -5.59 -3.03
C PRO A 84 3.76 -6.62 -2.03
N ALA A 85 3.11 -6.70 -0.88
CA ALA A 85 3.37 -7.70 0.15
C ALA A 85 2.21 -8.68 0.27
N HIS A 86 0.98 -8.18 0.21
CA HIS A 86 -0.22 -8.99 0.35
C HIS A 86 -1.36 -8.41 -0.48
N SER A 87 -2.21 -9.29 -1.00
CA SER A 87 -3.30 -8.90 -1.90
C SER A 87 -4.57 -9.64 -1.53
N LEU A 88 -5.69 -8.93 -1.55
CA LEU A 88 -7.00 -9.44 -1.19
C LEU A 88 -8.00 -9.06 -2.28
N THR A 89 -8.77 -10.06 -2.72
CA THR A 89 -9.93 -9.80 -3.57
C THR A 89 -11.03 -9.11 -2.77
N VAL A 90 -11.92 -8.38 -3.42
CA VAL A 90 -13.10 -7.77 -2.77
C VAL A 90 -13.93 -8.79 -2.00
N LYS A 91 -14.00 -10.05 -2.47
CA LYS A 91 -14.71 -11.12 -1.78
C LYS A 91 -14.05 -11.45 -0.44
N GLN A 92 -12.71 -11.53 -0.41
CA GLN A 92 -11.95 -11.77 0.81
C GLN A 92 -12.02 -10.58 1.77
N LEU A 93 -11.89 -9.35 1.26
CA LEU A 93 -12.04 -8.13 2.08
C LEU A 93 -13.38 -8.09 2.82
N LYS A 94 -14.48 -8.38 2.11
CA LYS A 94 -15.82 -8.41 2.70
C LYS A 94 -15.96 -9.51 3.75
N ALA A 95 -15.46 -10.70 3.48
CA ALA A 95 -15.49 -11.81 4.44
C ALA A 95 -14.73 -11.48 5.73
N ILE A 96 -13.57 -10.83 5.64
CA ILE A 96 -12.77 -10.43 6.80
C ILE A 96 -13.47 -9.34 7.61
N MET A 97 -14.14 -8.39 6.94
CA MET A 97 -14.97 -7.39 7.63
C MET A 97 -16.17 -8.01 8.33
N GLU A 98 -16.88 -8.94 7.68
CA GLU A 98 -18.03 -9.63 8.27
C GLU A 98 -17.61 -10.42 9.52
N GLU A 99 -16.48 -11.15 9.46
CA GLU A 99 -15.91 -11.86 10.61
C GLU A 99 -15.49 -10.90 11.74
N SER A 100 -14.81 -9.79 11.40
CA SER A 100 -14.37 -8.81 12.40
C SER A 100 -15.54 -8.09 13.08
N GLN A 101 -16.65 -7.89 12.36
CA GLN A 101 -17.81 -7.16 12.84
C GLN A 101 -18.72 -8.03 13.74
N GLU A 102 -18.67 -9.36 13.61
CA GLU A 102 -19.35 -10.29 14.53
C GLU A 102 -18.67 -10.38 15.91
N ASP A 103 -17.34 -10.27 15.96
CA ASP A 103 -16.57 -10.37 17.22
C ASP A 103 -16.45 -9.05 17.99
N TYR A 104 -16.36 -7.90 17.30
CA TYR A 104 -16.16 -6.59 17.93
C TYR A 104 -16.95 -5.46 17.24
N PRO A 105 -18.25 -5.29 17.53
CA PRO A 105 -19.13 -4.34 16.84
C PRO A 105 -18.83 -2.85 17.13
N GLU A 106 -17.94 -2.55 18.07
CA GLU A 106 -17.68 -1.18 18.56
C GLU A 106 -16.30 -0.62 18.18
N ASP A 107 -15.45 -1.37 17.47
CA ASP A 107 -14.07 -0.97 17.13
C ASP A 107 -13.92 -0.62 15.63
N ASP A 108 -13.10 0.39 15.32
CA ASP A 108 -12.77 0.75 13.94
C ASP A 108 -12.01 -0.41 13.27
N PRO A 109 -12.30 -0.75 11.99
CA PRO A 109 -11.68 -1.88 11.32
C PRO A 109 -10.15 -1.73 11.26
N LEU A 110 -9.44 -2.66 11.88
CA LEU A 110 -7.97 -2.69 11.84
C LEU A 110 -7.46 -2.97 10.42
N PRO A 111 -6.25 -2.51 10.07
CA PRO A 111 -5.59 -2.93 8.83
C PRO A 111 -5.52 -4.46 8.76
N ILE A 112 -5.85 -5.03 7.61
CA ILE A 112 -5.88 -6.49 7.43
C ILE A 112 -4.45 -7.00 7.24
N TYR A 113 -3.74 -7.28 8.33
CA TYR A 113 -2.46 -7.98 8.25
C TYR A 113 -2.71 -9.44 7.84
N GLY A 114 -1.90 -9.97 6.90
CA GLY A 114 -2.05 -11.35 6.40
C GLY A 114 -1.79 -12.42 7.47
N ASP A 115 -1.77 -13.70 7.07
CA ASP A 115 -1.59 -14.84 7.98
C ASP A 115 -0.35 -14.70 8.89
N ALA A 116 -0.52 -15.04 10.18
CA ALA A 116 0.57 -15.19 11.14
C ALA A 116 1.54 -16.31 10.68
N PRO A 117 2.88 -16.16 10.85
CA PRO A 117 3.51 -15.71 12.08
C PRO A 117 4.36 -14.45 11.88
N TYR A 118 4.18 -13.49 12.78
CA TYR A 118 4.97 -12.25 12.83
C TYR A 118 6.44 -12.59 13.15
N GLU A 119 7.35 -12.24 12.24
CA GLU A 119 8.79 -12.27 12.54
C GLU A 119 9.18 -10.93 13.20
N TYR A 120 9.53 -10.99 14.47
CA TYR A 120 9.99 -9.84 15.25
C TYR A 120 11.38 -9.43 14.78
N TYR A 121 11.48 -8.34 14.00
CA TYR A 121 12.78 -7.77 13.61
C TYR A 121 12.86 -6.29 14.01
N GLY A 122 13.59 -6.01 15.10
CA GLY A 122 13.74 -4.67 15.67
C GLY A 122 12.60 -4.30 16.62
N ASN A 123 11.94 -3.17 16.39
CA ASN A 123 10.77 -2.70 17.18
C ASN A 123 9.45 -2.78 16.38
N VAL A 124 9.43 -3.47 15.24
CA VAL A 124 8.30 -3.49 14.31
C VAL A 124 7.88 -4.94 14.05
N MET A 125 6.63 -5.25 14.36
CA MET A 125 5.98 -6.49 13.93
C MET A 125 5.67 -6.37 12.44
N LEU A 126 6.55 -6.90 11.59
CA LEU A 126 6.30 -7.05 10.16
C LEU A 126 5.50 -8.35 9.97
N GLY A 127 4.55 -8.37 9.03
CA GLY A 127 3.72 -9.56 8.75
C GLY A 127 4.53 -10.80 8.31
N GLY A 128 3.84 -11.84 7.82
CA GLY A 128 4.48 -13.07 7.34
C GLY A 128 5.57 -12.86 6.27
N LYS A 129 6.24 -13.94 5.85
CA LYS A 129 7.46 -13.92 5.00
C LYS A 129 7.37 -13.03 3.75
N ASP A 130 6.21 -12.91 3.13
CA ASP A 130 5.99 -12.07 1.95
C ASP A 130 6.12 -10.57 2.28
N TYR A 131 5.69 -10.16 3.48
CA TYR A 131 5.85 -8.81 4.00
C TYR A 131 7.33 -8.47 4.21
N LEU A 132 8.10 -9.41 4.76
CA LEU A 132 9.54 -9.24 4.94
C LEU A 132 10.26 -9.09 3.58
N ALA A 133 9.93 -9.93 2.61
CA ALA A 133 10.52 -9.88 1.28
C ALA A 133 10.23 -8.53 0.58
N ALA A 134 8.98 -8.05 0.68
CA ALA A 134 8.59 -6.76 0.15
C ALA A 134 9.31 -5.59 0.85
N TYR A 135 9.45 -5.64 2.17
CA TYR A 135 10.18 -4.62 2.94
C TYR A 135 11.66 -4.57 2.55
N GLN A 136 12.33 -5.71 2.46
CA GLN A 136 13.75 -5.79 2.09
C GLN A 136 13.98 -5.27 0.66
N ALA A 137 13.13 -5.64 -0.28
CA ALA A 137 13.19 -5.13 -1.66
C ALA A 137 12.99 -3.59 -1.68
N ALA A 138 12.04 -3.09 -0.91
CA ALA A 138 11.79 -1.66 -0.77
C ALA A 138 12.99 -0.93 -0.12
N GLU A 139 13.61 -1.49 0.91
CA GLU A 139 14.82 -0.94 1.54
C GLU A 139 15.99 -0.85 0.56
N ILE A 140 16.24 -1.91 -0.21
CA ILE A 140 17.30 -1.92 -1.22
C ILE A 140 17.04 -0.81 -2.25
N LYS A 141 15.80 -0.71 -2.74
CA LYS A 141 15.44 0.35 -3.69
C LYS A 141 15.59 1.74 -3.09
N CYS A 142 15.19 1.92 -1.84
CA CYS A 142 15.32 3.17 -1.12
C CYS A 142 16.80 3.57 -0.97
N LYS A 143 17.69 2.62 -0.66
CA LYS A 143 19.14 2.85 -0.62
C LYS A 143 19.67 3.23 -2.00
N GLU A 144 19.29 2.53 -3.07
CA GLU A 144 19.73 2.81 -4.44
C GLU A 144 19.38 4.24 -4.90
N ILE A 145 18.13 4.66 -4.70
CA ILE A 145 17.67 5.98 -5.17
C ILE A 145 18.26 7.14 -4.34
N ASN A 146 18.65 6.87 -3.09
CA ASN A 146 19.21 7.87 -2.18
C ASN A 146 20.75 7.90 -2.21
N GLN A 147 21.43 6.79 -2.50
CA GLN A 147 22.89 6.73 -2.68
C GLN A 147 23.35 7.56 -3.89
N LYS A 148 22.59 7.55 -4.99
CA LYS A 148 22.82 8.42 -6.15
C LYS A 148 22.81 9.92 -5.82
N HIS A 149 22.25 10.31 -4.67
CA HIS A 149 22.25 11.69 -4.18
C HIS A 149 23.53 12.07 -3.41
N VAL A 150 24.28 11.08 -2.91
CA VAL A 150 25.54 11.29 -2.17
C VAL A 150 26.73 11.39 -3.12
N GLU A 151 26.73 10.67 -4.25
CA GLU A 151 27.83 10.69 -5.23
C GLU A 151 27.80 11.90 -6.19
N ASN A 152 26.74 12.71 -6.17
CA ASN A 152 26.58 13.90 -7.02
C ASN A 152 26.80 15.22 -6.27
N ASN A 153 27.48 15.21 -5.13
CA ASN A 153 27.67 16.38 -4.28
C ASN A 153 29.15 16.63 -3.96
#